data_AF-A0A933HNP2-F1
#
_entry.id   AF-A0A933HNP2-F1
#
_cell.length_a   1.000
_cell.length_b   1.000
_cell.length_c   1.000
_cell.angle_alpha   90.00
_cell.angle_beta   90.00
_cell.angle_gamma   90.00
#
_symmetry.space_group_name_H-M   'P 1'
#
loop_
_entity.id
_entity.type
_entity.pdbx_description
1 polymer ?
#
loop_
_entity_poly.entity_id
_entity_poly.type
_entity_poly.pdbx_seq_one_letter_code
_entity_poly.pdbx_strand_id
1 'polypeptide(L)'
;MFTRSFGLGCLLALFVLALVNAPHTRAAPQAVFTVTTTNDADDGICDAAHCSLREAINAANNSGAAGVINFNIVDFPPFVIQPTWPLPVITQNGIQIDGYTQLGAIQNTDPAASNANLMIELSGSAAGATSGLVLAGGNGSVRGLAIYNWAGAAVSLNSNANTVAGNFIGLGTDGMTGLSNYWGIVTQDWTSGNVIGGDISAERNVISFNAYGVYARGSGQLIVGNLIGTSANGTIAKPNDTGIYLETNNSVVRNNVVSGNNEYGILLGGGARKNTFIQNNIGADPTITSALPNGFGGIALGSGAKKNQERGEHPPADSRQHQHCAECDRDAGFLRQLQLQRERFRRRAVLFGEHDRDDERKRQNRVRLDFTQPVFPRSVYHRHRNREKEHVGI
;
A
#
# COMPACT_ATOMS: atom_id res chain seq x y z
N MET A 1 50.92 -54.00 -18.25
CA MET A 1 50.17 -53.21 -17.25
C MET A 1 50.08 -51.78 -17.80
N PHE A 2 48.88 -51.22 -17.81
CA PHE A 2 48.41 -49.94 -18.40
C PHE A 2 47.83 -49.92 -19.83
N THR A 3 46.69 -49.21 -19.91
CA THR A 3 45.92 -48.66 -21.05
C THR A 3 45.09 -49.63 -21.90
N ARG A 4 43.89 -49.28 -22.39
CA ARG A 4 42.77 -48.38 -22.03
C ARG A 4 41.64 -48.75 -23.03
N SER A 5 40.39 -48.61 -22.59
CA SER A 5 39.16 -48.33 -23.38
C SER A 5 38.74 -49.17 -24.59
N PHE A 6 37.49 -49.65 -24.56
CA PHE A 6 36.35 -49.42 -25.48
C PHE A 6 35.39 -50.61 -25.25
N GLY A 7 34.19 -50.42 -24.71
CA GLY A 7 33.02 -49.97 -25.44
C GLY A 7 31.94 -51.03 -25.23
N LEU A 8 30.78 -50.66 -24.69
CA LEU A 8 29.60 -51.52 -24.73
C LEU A 8 28.41 -50.67 -25.12
N GLY A 9 28.01 -50.83 -26.37
CA GLY A 9 26.73 -50.36 -26.86
C GLY A 9 25.58 -51.25 -26.40
N CYS A 10 24.38 -50.80 -26.74
CA CYS A 10 23.10 -51.49 -26.68
C CYS A 10 22.48 -51.73 -25.29
N LEU A 11 21.58 -50.81 -24.91
CA LEU A 11 20.22 -51.22 -24.58
C LEU A 11 19.24 -50.10 -24.97
N LEU A 12 18.44 -50.44 -25.98
CA LEU A 12 17.41 -49.62 -26.61
C LEU A 12 16.26 -49.30 -25.64
N ALA A 13 15.70 -48.13 -25.89
CA ALA A 13 14.48 -47.55 -25.37
C ALA A 13 13.31 -48.53 -25.13
N LEU A 14 12.75 -48.46 -23.91
CA LEU A 14 11.36 -48.76 -23.58
C LEU A 14 10.99 -47.98 -22.30
N PHE A 15 10.82 -46.67 -22.42
CA PHE A 15 10.13 -45.85 -21.41
C PHE A 15 8.75 -45.51 -22.00
N VAL A 16 7.82 -46.47 -21.87
CA VAL A 16 6.41 -46.27 -22.21
C VAL A 16 5.76 -45.45 -21.09
N LEU A 17 5.32 -44.25 -21.48
CA LEU A 17 4.15 -43.51 -20.99
C LEU A 17 3.57 -43.94 -19.63
N ALA A 18 3.87 -43.20 -18.57
CA ALA A 18 3.00 -43.14 -17.39
C ALA A 18 3.31 -41.88 -16.56
N LEU A 19 3.12 -40.68 -17.11
CA LEU A 19 3.25 -39.45 -16.31
C LEU A 19 2.51 -38.24 -16.90
N VAL A 20 1.25 -38.36 -17.30
CA VAL A 20 0.33 -37.21 -17.30
C VAL A 20 -1.10 -37.72 -17.05
N ASN A 21 -1.47 -37.89 -15.80
CA ASN A 21 -2.86 -37.88 -15.34
C ASN A 21 -2.87 -37.45 -13.87
N ALA A 22 -2.22 -36.32 -13.59
CA ALA A 22 -2.72 -35.53 -12.48
C ALA A 22 -4.09 -35.02 -12.93
N PRO A 23 -5.19 -35.27 -12.21
CA PRO A 23 -6.42 -34.58 -12.51
C PRO A 23 -6.09 -33.08 -12.38
N HIS A 24 -6.11 -32.37 -13.51
CA HIS A 24 -6.35 -30.94 -13.45
C HIS A 24 -7.69 -30.83 -12.74
N THR A 25 -7.65 -30.48 -11.45
CA THR A 25 -8.85 -30.05 -10.74
C THR A 25 -9.31 -28.82 -11.50
N ARG A 26 -10.23 -29.05 -12.44
CA ARG A 26 -10.89 -28.01 -13.20
C ARG A 26 -11.45 -27.07 -12.15
N ALA A 27 -10.99 -25.81 -12.15
CA ALA A 27 -11.52 -24.80 -11.23
C ALA A 27 -13.05 -24.87 -11.33
N ALA A 28 -13.72 -25.03 -10.19
CA ALA A 28 -15.16 -25.06 -10.15
C ALA A 28 -15.68 -23.78 -10.84
N PRO A 29 -16.75 -23.85 -11.64
CA PRO A 29 -17.31 -22.65 -12.27
C PRO A 29 -17.64 -21.64 -11.16
N GLN A 30 -17.02 -20.47 -11.25
CA GLN A 30 -17.22 -19.39 -10.28
C GLN A 30 -18.62 -18.79 -10.50
N ALA A 31 -19.36 -18.56 -9.42
CA ALA A 31 -20.67 -17.93 -9.52
C ALA A 31 -20.52 -16.48 -10.04
N VAL A 32 -21.41 -16.03 -10.93
CA VAL A 32 -21.37 -14.68 -11.49
C VAL A 32 -22.65 -13.94 -11.13
N PHE A 33 -22.50 -12.77 -10.51
CA PHE A 33 -23.58 -11.86 -10.14
C PHE A 33 -23.36 -10.57 -10.92
N THR A 34 -24.29 -10.16 -11.77
CA THR A 34 -24.07 -9.01 -12.66
C THR A 34 -24.95 -7.85 -12.24
N VAL A 35 -24.33 -6.78 -11.75
CA VAL A 35 -24.99 -5.51 -11.46
C VAL A 35 -25.41 -4.85 -12.76
N THR A 36 -26.69 -4.56 -12.92
CA THR A 36 -27.30 -4.01 -14.14
C THR A 36 -27.88 -2.62 -13.96
N THR A 37 -27.97 -2.13 -12.72
CA THR A 37 -28.56 -0.83 -12.38
C THR A 37 -27.74 -0.07 -11.35
N THR A 38 -27.89 1.25 -11.34
CA THR A 38 -27.29 2.17 -10.36
C THR A 38 -28.13 2.40 -9.10
N ASN A 39 -29.41 2.04 -9.14
CA ASN A 39 -30.30 2.22 -7.98
C ASN A 39 -29.99 1.20 -6.86
N ASP A 40 -30.40 1.54 -5.63
CA ASP A 40 -30.23 0.69 -4.42
C ASP A 40 -31.55 0.01 -4.01
N ALA A 41 -32.45 -0.26 -4.97
CA ALA A 41 -33.63 -1.08 -4.69
C ALA A 41 -33.21 -2.53 -4.40
N ASP A 42 -33.93 -3.19 -3.51
CA ASP A 42 -33.67 -4.58 -3.09
C ASP A 42 -34.99 -5.35 -3.13
N ASP A 43 -35.23 -6.07 -4.22
CA ASP A 43 -36.36 -7.01 -4.36
C ASP A 43 -36.02 -8.41 -3.83
N GLY A 44 -34.77 -8.61 -3.39
CA GLY A 44 -34.25 -9.84 -2.81
C GLY A 44 -33.64 -10.81 -3.83
N ILE A 45 -33.65 -10.50 -5.13
CA ILE A 45 -33.15 -11.37 -6.18
C ILE A 45 -32.23 -10.58 -7.12
N CYS A 46 -31.05 -11.11 -7.40
CA CYS A 46 -30.20 -10.59 -8.48
C CYS A 46 -30.45 -11.40 -9.75
N ASP A 47 -31.22 -10.87 -10.70
CA ASP A 47 -31.53 -11.53 -11.96
C ASP A 47 -31.42 -10.60 -13.18
N ALA A 48 -31.93 -11.04 -14.33
CA ALA A 48 -31.87 -10.27 -15.57
C ALA A 48 -32.85 -9.08 -15.61
N ALA A 49 -33.90 -9.10 -14.78
CA ALA A 49 -34.87 -8.02 -14.69
C ALA A 49 -34.31 -6.87 -13.84
N HIS A 50 -33.69 -7.20 -12.72
CA HIS A 50 -33.05 -6.23 -11.84
C HIS A 50 -31.91 -6.87 -11.03
N CYS A 51 -30.80 -6.17 -10.91
CA CYS A 51 -29.76 -6.50 -9.94
C CYS A 51 -28.94 -5.25 -9.59
N SER A 52 -29.19 -4.70 -8.41
CA SER A 52 -28.37 -3.69 -7.75
C SER A 52 -27.07 -4.29 -7.19
N LEU A 53 -26.13 -3.42 -6.81
CA LEU A 53 -24.92 -3.86 -6.09
C LEU A 53 -25.27 -4.57 -4.77
N ARG A 54 -26.33 -4.14 -4.09
CA ARG A 54 -26.80 -4.74 -2.84
C ARG A 54 -27.28 -6.17 -3.05
N GLU A 55 -28.13 -6.39 -4.05
CA GLU A 55 -28.62 -7.73 -4.39
C GLU A 55 -27.49 -8.63 -4.86
N ALA A 56 -26.54 -8.10 -5.65
CA ALA A 56 -25.37 -8.87 -6.07
C ALA A 56 -24.54 -9.33 -4.86
N ILE A 57 -24.33 -8.48 -3.86
CA ILE A 57 -23.63 -8.86 -2.61
C ILE A 57 -24.44 -9.90 -1.82
N ASN A 58 -25.75 -9.69 -1.66
CA ASN A 58 -26.63 -10.63 -0.97
C ASN A 58 -26.63 -12.01 -1.65
N ALA A 59 -26.72 -12.05 -2.98
CA ALA A 59 -26.66 -13.28 -3.77
C ALA A 59 -25.28 -13.96 -3.64
N ALA A 60 -24.19 -13.19 -3.72
CA ALA A 60 -22.84 -13.68 -3.52
C ALA A 60 -22.64 -14.31 -2.13
N ASN A 61 -23.15 -13.65 -1.08
CA ASN A 61 -23.11 -14.15 0.30
C ASN A 61 -23.86 -15.47 0.49
N ASN A 62 -24.94 -15.69 -0.27
CA ASN A 62 -25.77 -16.89 -0.18
C ASN A 62 -25.36 -18.00 -1.16
N SER A 63 -24.31 -17.78 -1.95
CA SER A 63 -23.92 -18.71 -3.02
C SER A 63 -23.22 -19.99 -2.54
N GLY A 64 -22.63 -19.97 -1.34
CA GLY A 64 -21.86 -21.07 -0.78
C GLY A 64 -20.53 -21.36 -1.50
N ALA A 65 -20.14 -20.54 -2.49
CA ALA A 65 -18.93 -20.71 -3.28
C ALA A 65 -18.26 -19.35 -3.58
N ALA A 66 -17.02 -19.38 -4.08
CA ALA A 66 -16.39 -18.17 -4.61
C ALA A 66 -17.19 -17.64 -5.81
N GLY A 67 -17.17 -16.32 -6.00
CA GLY A 67 -17.99 -15.63 -6.98
C GLY A 67 -17.35 -14.37 -7.54
N VAL A 68 -17.85 -13.87 -8.67
CA VAL A 68 -17.51 -12.56 -9.22
C VAL A 68 -18.76 -11.70 -9.26
N ILE A 69 -18.65 -10.47 -8.76
CA ILE A 69 -19.62 -9.41 -8.97
C ILE A 69 -19.13 -8.57 -10.14
N ASN A 70 -19.82 -8.71 -11.28
CA ASN A 70 -19.60 -7.98 -12.52
C ASN A 70 -20.53 -6.77 -12.61
N PHE A 71 -20.23 -5.87 -13.54
CA PHE A 71 -21.03 -4.70 -13.88
C PHE A 71 -21.33 -4.72 -15.38
N ASN A 72 -22.60 -4.59 -15.73
CA ASN A 72 -23.08 -4.41 -17.10
C ASN A 72 -24.28 -3.46 -17.07
N ILE A 73 -24.04 -2.26 -16.56
CA ILE A 73 -25.03 -1.20 -16.49
C ILE A 73 -25.17 -0.59 -17.88
N VAL A 74 -26.39 -0.57 -18.41
CA VAL A 74 -26.69 -0.15 -19.80
C VAL A 74 -27.16 1.30 -19.94
N ASP A 75 -27.18 2.04 -18.83
CA ASP A 75 -27.54 3.47 -18.78
C ASP A 75 -26.44 4.37 -19.37
N PHE A 76 -26.57 5.69 -19.18
CA PHE A 76 -25.55 6.66 -19.59
C PHE A 76 -24.62 7.01 -18.41
N PRO A 77 -23.30 7.13 -18.65
CA PRO A 77 -22.36 7.53 -17.61
C PRO A 77 -22.61 8.98 -17.14
N PRO A 78 -22.23 9.33 -15.90
CA PRO A 78 -21.50 8.50 -14.93
C PRO A 78 -22.39 7.41 -14.28
N PHE A 79 -21.85 6.19 -14.14
CA PHE A 79 -22.55 5.07 -13.48
C PHE A 79 -22.40 5.17 -11.96
N VAL A 80 -23.11 6.11 -11.36
CA VAL A 80 -23.04 6.38 -9.91
C VAL A 80 -24.00 5.49 -9.15
N ILE A 81 -23.46 4.49 -8.46
CA ILE A 81 -24.17 3.67 -7.49
C ILE A 81 -24.17 4.41 -6.14
N GLN A 82 -25.36 4.73 -5.64
CA GLN A 82 -25.52 5.50 -4.41
C GLN A 82 -26.42 4.75 -3.41
N PRO A 83 -25.83 3.88 -2.56
CA PRO A 83 -26.59 3.18 -1.53
C PRO A 83 -27.28 4.15 -0.58
N THR A 84 -28.55 3.89 -0.22
CA THR A 84 -29.35 4.75 0.67
C THR A 84 -29.26 4.35 2.14
N TRP A 85 -28.52 3.28 2.42
CA TRP A 85 -28.28 2.70 3.74
C TRP A 85 -27.05 1.77 3.68
N PRO A 86 -26.48 1.30 4.81
CA PRO A 86 -25.26 0.50 4.80
C PRO A 86 -25.34 -0.69 3.85
N LEU A 87 -24.34 -0.85 2.97
CA LEU A 87 -24.21 -2.01 2.09
C LEU A 87 -24.07 -3.30 2.94
N PRO A 88 -24.55 -4.46 2.45
CA PRO A 88 -24.34 -5.72 3.14
C PRO A 88 -22.85 -6.04 3.25
N VAL A 89 -22.43 -6.61 4.37
CA VAL A 89 -21.05 -7.09 4.55
C VAL A 89 -20.81 -8.29 3.64
N ILE A 90 -19.67 -8.35 2.95
CA ILE A 90 -19.31 -9.46 2.07
C ILE A 90 -18.71 -10.58 2.92
N THR A 91 -19.50 -11.59 3.24
CA THR A 91 -19.17 -12.69 4.16
C THR A 91 -18.72 -13.96 3.45
N GLN A 92 -19.09 -14.14 2.18
CA GLN A 92 -18.65 -15.29 1.40
C GLN A 92 -17.16 -15.22 1.07
N ASN A 93 -16.45 -16.33 1.23
CA ASN A 93 -15.02 -16.42 0.89
C ASN A 93 -14.83 -16.37 -0.63
N GLY A 94 -13.84 -15.62 -1.09
CA GLY A 94 -13.44 -15.60 -2.50
C GLY A 94 -14.29 -14.71 -3.42
N ILE A 95 -15.09 -13.78 -2.88
CA ILE A 95 -15.86 -12.84 -3.71
C ILE A 95 -14.95 -11.79 -4.33
N GLN A 96 -14.95 -11.72 -5.65
CA GLN A 96 -14.22 -10.73 -6.44
C GLN A 96 -15.20 -9.67 -6.95
N ILE A 97 -14.99 -8.40 -6.66
CA ILE A 97 -15.74 -7.28 -7.24
C ILE A 97 -14.90 -6.67 -8.35
N ASP A 98 -15.43 -6.67 -9.57
CA ASP A 98 -14.68 -6.31 -10.77
C ASP A 98 -15.36 -5.22 -11.61
N GLY A 99 -15.08 -3.96 -11.29
CA GLY A 99 -15.55 -2.79 -12.04
C GLY A 99 -15.01 -2.71 -13.47
N TYR A 100 -13.92 -3.42 -13.79
CA TYR A 100 -13.39 -3.45 -15.16
C TYR A 100 -14.25 -4.28 -16.13
N THR A 101 -15.25 -5.00 -15.62
CA THR A 101 -16.24 -5.70 -16.46
C THR A 101 -17.25 -4.75 -17.10
N GLN A 102 -17.41 -3.53 -16.57
CA GLN A 102 -18.28 -2.51 -17.17
C GLN A 102 -17.75 -2.08 -18.53
N LEU A 103 -18.63 -2.01 -19.53
CA LEU A 103 -18.27 -1.54 -20.87
C LEU A 103 -17.67 -0.12 -20.81
N GLY A 104 -16.50 0.04 -21.44
CA GLY A 104 -15.74 1.29 -21.47
C GLY A 104 -14.63 1.37 -20.42
N ALA A 105 -14.61 0.48 -19.43
CA ALA A 105 -13.55 0.46 -18.43
C ALA A 105 -12.22 -0.03 -19.04
N ILE A 106 -11.11 0.61 -18.68
CA ILE A 106 -9.77 0.28 -19.18
C ILE A 106 -8.81 0.26 -17.99
N GLN A 107 -8.06 -0.83 -17.85
CA GLN A 107 -7.03 -0.99 -16.81
C GLN A 107 -5.83 -0.08 -17.06
N ASN A 108 -5.17 0.32 -15.97
CA ASN A 108 -3.95 1.11 -16.06
C ASN A 108 -2.84 0.33 -16.79
N THR A 109 -2.19 1.00 -17.73
CA THR A 109 -1.00 0.52 -18.46
C THR A 109 0.23 1.38 -18.23
N ASP A 110 0.08 2.54 -17.59
CA ASP A 110 1.20 3.45 -17.31
C ASP A 110 2.07 2.88 -16.17
N PRO A 111 3.40 2.75 -16.35
CA PRO A 111 4.31 2.23 -15.32
C PRO A 111 4.48 3.17 -14.13
N ALA A 112 4.41 4.48 -14.34
CA ALA A 112 4.69 5.50 -13.33
C ALA A 112 3.41 6.07 -12.73
N ALA A 113 2.40 6.30 -13.55
CA ALA A 113 1.14 6.93 -13.16
C ALA A 113 -0.05 5.96 -13.28
N SER A 114 -1.27 6.50 -13.29
CA SER A 114 -2.48 5.77 -13.68
C SER A 114 -3.19 6.47 -14.84
N ASN A 115 -3.35 5.74 -15.94
CA ASN A 115 -4.20 6.09 -17.08
C ASN A 115 -5.47 5.22 -17.14
N ALA A 116 -5.84 4.56 -16.03
CA ALA A 116 -7.05 3.76 -15.96
C ALA A 116 -8.28 4.62 -16.30
N ASN A 117 -9.19 4.07 -17.11
CA ASN A 117 -10.51 4.63 -17.31
C ASN A 117 -11.49 3.81 -16.45
N LEU A 118 -11.89 4.34 -15.31
CA LEU A 118 -12.89 3.70 -14.45
C LEU A 118 -14.28 4.18 -14.86
N MET A 119 -15.26 3.28 -14.83
CA MET A 119 -16.64 3.61 -15.25
C MET A 119 -17.62 3.64 -14.07
N ILE A 120 -17.36 2.85 -13.03
CA ILE A 120 -18.27 2.69 -11.88
C ILE A 120 -17.86 3.61 -10.74
N GLU A 121 -18.81 4.42 -10.29
CA GLU A 121 -18.69 5.26 -9.10
C GLU A 121 -19.52 4.68 -7.97
N LEU A 122 -18.92 4.48 -6.80
CA LEU A 122 -19.57 4.03 -5.59
C LEU A 122 -19.55 5.13 -4.53
N SER A 123 -20.69 5.82 -4.39
CA SER A 123 -20.83 6.98 -3.52
C SER A 123 -21.56 6.65 -2.21
N GLY A 124 -20.92 6.88 -1.07
CA GLY A 124 -21.51 6.73 0.26
C GLY A 124 -22.40 7.91 0.71
N SER A 125 -22.64 8.91 -0.14
CA SER A 125 -23.26 10.18 0.24
C SER A 125 -24.70 10.07 0.78
N ALA A 126 -25.41 8.97 0.48
CA ALA A 126 -26.74 8.69 1.04
C ALA A 126 -26.76 7.50 2.01
N ALA A 127 -25.62 6.86 2.30
CA ALA A 127 -25.57 5.60 3.04
C ALA A 127 -25.58 5.76 4.58
N GLY A 128 -25.48 7.01 5.07
CA GLY A 128 -25.35 7.32 6.49
C GLY A 128 -23.94 7.11 7.04
N ALA A 129 -23.83 6.98 8.37
CA ALA A 129 -22.56 6.84 9.07
C ALA A 129 -21.99 5.41 8.98
N THR A 130 -21.48 5.03 7.81
CA THR A 130 -20.97 3.68 7.53
C THR A 130 -19.73 3.69 6.63
N SER A 131 -19.05 2.54 6.57
CA SER A 131 -18.04 2.25 5.54
C SER A 131 -18.69 1.74 4.27
N GLY A 132 -17.96 1.80 3.15
CA GLY A 132 -18.36 1.30 1.85
C GLY A 132 -18.32 -0.23 1.76
N LEU A 133 -17.33 -0.76 1.05
CA LEU A 133 -17.20 -2.21 0.88
C LEU A 133 -16.52 -2.82 2.10
N VAL A 134 -17.20 -3.74 2.79
CA VAL A 134 -16.65 -4.46 3.95
C VAL A 134 -16.43 -5.92 3.60
N LEU A 135 -15.17 -6.34 3.47
CA LEU A 135 -14.78 -7.70 3.13
C LEU A 135 -14.52 -8.49 4.41
N ALA A 136 -15.40 -9.44 4.73
CA ALA A 136 -15.32 -10.29 5.92
C ALA A 136 -15.16 -11.79 5.59
N GLY A 137 -15.35 -12.21 4.34
CA GLY A 137 -15.20 -13.62 3.93
C GLY A 137 -13.76 -14.07 3.68
N GLY A 138 -12.87 -13.16 3.27
CA GLY A 138 -11.46 -13.44 2.97
C GLY A 138 -11.25 -13.89 1.52
N ASN A 139 -9.99 -13.87 1.05
CA ASN A 139 -9.64 -14.15 -0.35
C ASN A 139 -10.41 -13.30 -1.38
N GLY A 140 -11.01 -12.19 -0.97
CA GLY A 140 -11.83 -11.35 -1.85
C GLY A 140 -10.99 -10.32 -2.59
N SER A 141 -11.55 -9.73 -3.65
CA SER A 141 -10.92 -8.59 -4.32
C SER A 141 -11.88 -7.44 -4.57
N VAL A 142 -11.34 -6.23 -4.63
CA VAL A 142 -12.03 -5.04 -5.14
C VAL A 142 -11.14 -4.36 -6.18
N ARG A 143 -11.64 -4.22 -7.41
CA ARG A 143 -10.91 -3.53 -8.49
C ARG A 143 -11.82 -2.74 -9.42
N GLY A 144 -11.25 -1.70 -10.04
CA GLY A 144 -11.89 -0.96 -11.14
C GLY A 144 -13.00 -0.02 -10.69
N LEU A 145 -13.02 0.42 -9.43
CA LEU A 145 -14.04 1.30 -8.88
C LEU A 145 -13.46 2.67 -8.46
N ALA A 146 -14.25 3.72 -8.65
CA ALA A 146 -14.06 4.99 -7.95
C ALA A 146 -14.94 5.01 -6.69
N ILE A 147 -14.35 5.08 -5.49
CA ILE A 147 -15.06 4.91 -4.21
C ILE A 147 -14.85 6.14 -3.31
N TYR A 148 -15.94 6.84 -2.97
CA TYR A 148 -15.88 8.11 -2.26
C TYR A 148 -17.16 8.44 -1.46
N ASN A 149 -17.15 9.55 -0.72
CA ASN A 149 -18.22 10.05 0.14
C ASN A 149 -18.63 9.10 1.28
N TRP A 150 -17.73 8.25 1.78
CA TRP A 150 -18.03 7.39 2.94
C TRP A 150 -17.64 8.06 4.26
N ALA A 151 -18.58 8.08 5.21
CA ALA A 151 -18.35 8.56 6.57
C ALA A 151 -17.37 7.67 7.36
N GLY A 152 -17.21 6.41 6.94
CA GLY A 152 -16.18 5.48 7.40
C GLY A 152 -15.08 5.26 6.35
N ALA A 153 -14.63 4.02 6.22
CA ALA A 153 -13.65 3.64 5.20
C ALA A 153 -14.33 3.44 3.84
N ALA A 154 -13.65 3.76 2.73
CA ALA A 154 -14.11 3.38 1.39
C ALA A 154 -14.11 1.85 1.24
N VAL A 155 -13.03 1.20 1.69
CA VAL A 155 -12.89 -0.25 1.76
C VAL A 155 -12.37 -0.67 3.13
N SER A 156 -13.11 -1.55 3.82
CA SER A 156 -12.71 -2.15 5.09
C SER A 156 -12.41 -3.63 4.92
N LEU A 157 -11.16 -4.02 5.17
CA LEU A 157 -10.70 -5.41 5.13
C LEU A 157 -10.81 -5.99 6.54
N ASN A 158 -11.85 -6.80 6.76
CA ASN A 158 -12.19 -7.42 8.04
C ASN A 158 -11.85 -8.92 8.07
N SER A 159 -11.09 -9.39 7.08
CA SER A 159 -10.62 -10.77 6.94
C SER A 159 -9.24 -10.82 6.29
N ASN A 160 -8.73 -12.03 6.06
CA ASN A 160 -7.38 -12.26 5.55
C ASN A 160 -7.34 -12.37 4.02
N ALA A 161 -6.14 -12.17 3.46
CA ALA A 161 -5.83 -12.48 2.07
C ALA A 161 -6.72 -11.76 1.04
N ASN A 162 -7.25 -10.58 1.36
CA ASN A 162 -8.00 -9.77 0.40
C ASN A 162 -7.05 -8.91 -0.44
N THR A 163 -7.49 -8.54 -1.64
CA THR A 163 -6.75 -7.66 -2.55
C THR A 163 -7.58 -6.43 -2.92
N VAL A 164 -7.02 -5.23 -2.75
CA VAL A 164 -7.61 -3.99 -3.26
C VAL A 164 -6.66 -3.42 -4.30
N ALA A 165 -7.04 -3.40 -5.57
CA ALA A 165 -6.13 -3.10 -6.68
C ALA A 165 -6.82 -2.31 -7.80
N GLY A 166 -6.10 -1.37 -8.42
CA GLY A 166 -6.59 -0.64 -9.59
C GLY A 166 -7.85 0.18 -9.35
N ASN A 167 -8.02 0.75 -8.15
CA ASN A 167 -9.16 1.61 -7.78
C ASN A 167 -8.74 3.07 -7.63
N PHE A 168 -9.71 3.98 -7.76
CA PHE A 168 -9.60 5.37 -7.33
C PHE A 168 -10.36 5.54 -6.00
N ILE A 169 -9.66 5.92 -4.94
CA ILE A 169 -10.22 6.00 -3.59
C ILE A 169 -10.19 7.46 -3.12
N GLY A 170 -11.37 8.03 -2.89
CA GLY A 170 -11.58 9.45 -2.55
C GLY A 170 -11.51 10.40 -3.75
N LEU A 171 -11.41 9.86 -4.96
CA LEU A 171 -11.48 10.57 -6.24
C LEU A 171 -12.64 10.06 -7.09
N GLY A 172 -13.16 10.90 -7.99
CA GLY A 172 -14.06 10.48 -9.07
C GLY A 172 -13.34 9.66 -10.16
N THR A 173 -14.10 9.18 -11.14
CA THR A 173 -13.57 8.37 -12.27
C THR A 173 -12.55 9.11 -13.14
N ASP A 174 -12.54 10.44 -13.12
CA ASP A 174 -11.54 11.29 -13.79
C ASP A 174 -10.15 11.26 -13.14
N GLY A 175 -10.00 10.63 -11.97
CA GLY A 175 -8.74 10.56 -11.23
C GLY A 175 -8.24 11.92 -10.72
N MET A 176 -9.11 12.94 -10.67
CA MET A 176 -8.75 14.33 -10.40
C MET A 176 -9.70 15.01 -9.41
N THR A 177 -11.00 14.77 -9.55
CA THR A 177 -12.05 15.38 -8.72
C THR A 177 -12.03 14.76 -7.32
N GLY A 178 -11.78 15.59 -6.31
CA GLY A 178 -11.73 15.18 -4.92
C GLY A 178 -13.11 15.06 -4.29
N LEU A 179 -13.43 13.88 -3.77
CA LEU A 179 -14.73 13.57 -3.17
C LEU A 179 -14.61 13.02 -1.75
N SER A 180 -13.40 12.63 -1.33
CA SER A 180 -13.03 12.25 0.05
C SER A 180 -13.72 11.01 0.63
N ASN A 181 -13.09 10.42 1.63
CA ASN A 181 -13.71 9.52 2.62
C ASN A 181 -13.10 9.84 3.98
N TYR A 182 -13.66 9.29 5.07
CA TYR A 182 -12.95 9.37 6.34
C TYR A 182 -11.63 8.59 6.28
N TRP A 183 -11.69 7.31 5.89
CA TRP A 183 -10.49 6.52 5.56
C TRP A 183 -10.59 6.00 4.13
N GLY A 184 -9.46 5.91 3.43
CA GLY A 184 -9.43 5.27 2.12
C GLY A 184 -9.60 3.77 2.25
N ILE A 185 -8.51 3.09 2.66
CA ILE A 185 -8.51 1.64 2.90
C ILE A 185 -8.07 1.36 4.32
N VAL A 186 -8.82 0.52 5.05
CA VAL A 186 -8.46 0.10 6.42
C VAL A 186 -8.30 -1.41 6.51
N THR A 187 -7.29 -1.88 7.25
CA THR A 187 -7.16 -3.29 7.65
C THR A 187 -7.31 -3.42 9.15
N GLN A 188 -8.18 -4.31 9.60
CA GLN A 188 -8.48 -4.46 11.02
C GLN A 188 -7.38 -5.25 11.77
N ASP A 189 -7.29 -5.07 13.08
CA ASP A 189 -6.21 -5.57 13.94
C ASP A 189 -6.02 -7.10 13.87
N TRP A 190 -7.09 -7.85 13.62
CA TRP A 190 -7.10 -9.32 13.53
C TRP A 190 -6.83 -9.85 12.12
N THR A 191 -6.57 -8.99 11.15
CA THR A 191 -6.36 -9.40 9.76
C THR A 191 -4.89 -9.63 9.42
N SER A 192 -4.67 -10.40 8.36
CA SER A 192 -3.34 -10.71 7.84
C SER A 192 -3.31 -10.98 6.35
N GLY A 193 -2.16 -10.72 5.72
CA GLY A 193 -1.90 -11.11 4.34
C GLY A 193 -2.72 -10.34 3.31
N ASN A 194 -3.31 -9.18 3.63
CA ASN A 194 -4.00 -8.40 2.63
C ASN A 194 -3.01 -7.63 1.74
N VAL A 195 -3.38 -7.44 0.48
CA VAL A 195 -2.63 -6.72 -0.52
C VAL A 195 -3.39 -5.45 -0.90
N ILE A 196 -2.71 -4.31 -0.81
CA ILE A 196 -3.20 -3.01 -1.25
C ILE A 196 -2.29 -2.55 -2.38
N GLY A 197 -2.80 -2.64 -3.60
CA GLY A 197 -2.11 -2.37 -4.85
C GLY A 197 -1.56 -3.65 -5.48
N GLY A 198 -0.40 -3.55 -6.13
CA GLY A 198 0.27 -4.69 -6.75
C GLY A 198 1.56 -4.34 -7.50
N ASP A 199 2.16 -5.33 -8.14
CA ASP A 199 3.48 -5.21 -8.81
C ASP A 199 3.40 -4.72 -10.25
N ILE A 200 2.23 -4.84 -10.87
CA ILE A 200 1.99 -4.40 -12.24
C ILE A 200 1.16 -3.11 -12.26
N SER A 201 1.29 -2.34 -13.34
CA SER A 201 0.56 -1.07 -13.52
C SER A 201 -0.95 -1.19 -13.26
N ALA A 202 -1.58 -2.26 -13.74
CA ALA A 202 -3.02 -2.48 -13.64
C ALA A 202 -3.53 -2.59 -12.18
N GLU A 203 -2.64 -2.92 -11.23
CA GLU A 203 -3.00 -3.11 -9.82
C GLU A 203 -2.84 -1.84 -8.98
N ARG A 204 -2.24 -0.77 -9.53
CA ARG A 204 -1.99 0.50 -8.84
C ARG A 204 -3.28 1.21 -8.44
N ASN A 205 -3.52 1.36 -7.14
CA ASN A 205 -4.57 2.25 -6.66
C ASN A 205 -4.09 3.71 -6.67
N VAL A 206 -5.05 4.63 -6.81
CA VAL A 206 -4.87 6.06 -6.57
C VAL A 206 -5.70 6.44 -5.35
N ILE A 207 -5.07 6.85 -4.25
CA ILE A 207 -5.70 7.01 -2.93
C ILE A 207 -5.45 8.42 -2.41
N SER A 208 -6.49 9.24 -2.41
CA SER A 208 -6.38 10.70 -2.20
C SER A 208 -7.62 11.28 -1.54
N PHE A 209 -7.52 12.47 -0.93
CA PHE A 209 -8.61 13.13 -0.18
C PHE A 209 -9.20 12.38 1.02
N ASN A 210 -8.48 11.43 1.61
CA ASN A 210 -8.94 10.73 2.81
C ASN A 210 -8.24 11.31 4.05
N ALA A 211 -8.78 11.14 5.26
CA ALA A 211 -8.00 11.49 6.46
C ALA A 211 -6.74 10.59 6.55
N TYR A 212 -6.94 9.28 6.40
CA TYR A 212 -5.85 8.34 6.12
C TYR A 212 -6.07 7.69 4.77
N GLY A 213 -5.08 7.77 3.88
CA GLY A 213 -5.13 7.06 2.60
C GLY A 213 -5.21 5.55 2.85
N VAL A 214 -4.21 5.01 3.55
CA VAL A 214 -4.22 3.64 4.04
C VAL A 214 -4.01 3.61 5.55
N TYR A 215 -4.91 2.98 6.29
CA TYR A 215 -4.76 2.71 7.72
C TYR A 215 -4.60 1.21 7.97
N ALA A 216 -3.35 0.76 8.19
CA ALA A 216 -3.03 -0.66 8.31
C ALA A 216 -2.76 -1.05 9.77
N ARG A 217 -3.55 -1.96 10.34
CA ARG A 217 -3.44 -2.38 11.75
C ARG A 217 -3.16 -3.87 11.92
N GLY A 218 -3.81 -4.73 11.11
CA GLY A 218 -3.53 -6.17 11.04
C GLY A 218 -2.10 -6.48 10.59
N SER A 219 -1.56 -7.67 10.86
CA SER A 219 -0.15 -8.01 10.60
C SER A 219 0.13 -8.49 9.17
N GLY A 220 1.36 -8.40 8.66
CA GLY A 220 1.73 -9.03 7.38
C GLY A 220 0.96 -8.49 6.17
N GLN A 221 0.73 -7.18 6.14
CA GLN A 221 0.10 -6.49 5.01
C GLN A 221 1.15 -6.19 3.95
N LEU A 222 0.74 -6.22 2.69
CA LEU A 222 1.55 -5.78 1.56
C LEU A 222 0.91 -4.53 0.95
N ILE A 223 1.56 -3.38 1.13
CA ILE A 223 1.14 -2.11 0.52
C ILE A 223 2.13 -1.80 -0.59
N VAL A 224 1.72 -1.98 -1.84
CA VAL A 224 2.64 -1.97 -2.96
C VAL A 224 2.10 -1.23 -4.17
N GLY A 225 2.96 -0.42 -4.82
CA GLY A 225 2.64 0.09 -6.14
C GLY A 225 1.48 1.08 -6.17
N ASN A 226 1.20 1.82 -5.09
CA ASN A 226 0.09 2.79 -5.04
C ASN A 226 0.57 4.23 -5.31
N LEU A 227 -0.35 5.09 -5.79
CA LEU A 227 -0.21 6.55 -5.74
C LEU A 227 -1.05 7.09 -4.59
N ILE A 228 -0.43 7.77 -3.63
CA ILE A 228 -1.08 8.17 -2.38
C ILE A 228 -0.85 9.65 -2.12
N GLY A 229 -1.94 10.42 -2.14
CA GLY A 229 -1.94 11.89 -1.95
C GLY A 229 -1.78 12.70 -3.22
N THR A 230 -1.99 12.09 -4.39
CA THR A 230 -1.80 12.71 -5.71
C THR A 230 -2.98 12.44 -6.65
N SER A 231 -3.08 13.18 -7.75
CA SER A 231 -3.96 12.83 -8.88
C SER A 231 -3.56 11.52 -9.54
N ALA A 232 -4.41 10.96 -10.41
CA ALA A 232 -4.09 9.74 -11.14
C ALA A 232 -2.81 9.83 -12.00
N ASN A 233 -2.50 11.01 -12.54
CA ASN A 233 -1.23 11.25 -13.23
C ASN A 233 0.00 11.43 -12.29
N GLY A 234 -0.23 11.49 -10.98
CA GLY A 234 0.80 11.62 -9.93
C GLY A 234 1.45 12.99 -9.78
N THR A 235 1.08 13.98 -10.59
CA THR A 235 1.80 15.28 -10.65
C THR A 235 1.15 16.40 -9.83
N ILE A 236 -0.12 16.24 -9.43
CA ILE A 236 -0.87 17.25 -8.67
C ILE A 236 -1.15 16.70 -7.28
N ALA A 237 -0.85 17.47 -6.23
CA ALA A 237 -1.20 17.10 -4.86
C ALA A 237 -2.73 17.05 -4.70
N LYS A 238 -3.21 15.90 -4.23
CA LYS A 238 -4.61 15.63 -3.87
C LYS A 238 -4.59 15.05 -2.45
N PRO A 239 -4.30 15.89 -1.46
CA PRO A 239 -3.79 15.44 -0.16
C PRO A 239 -4.78 14.50 0.54
N ASN A 240 -4.26 13.38 1.05
CA ASN A 240 -4.82 12.84 2.28
C ASN A 240 -4.29 13.68 3.46
N ASP A 241 -4.84 13.52 4.67
CA ASP A 241 -4.15 14.09 5.85
C ASP A 241 -2.82 13.38 6.07
N THR A 242 -2.85 12.07 6.35
CA THR A 242 -1.67 11.21 6.31
C THR A 242 -1.82 10.17 5.19
N GLY A 243 -0.76 9.96 4.41
CA GLY A 243 -0.78 9.02 3.28
C GLY A 243 -1.00 7.58 3.74
N ILE A 244 -0.06 7.05 4.52
CA ILE A 244 -0.12 5.70 5.10
C ILE A 244 0.07 5.79 6.62
N TYR A 245 -0.91 5.34 7.40
CA TYR A 245 -0.77 5.14 8.83
C TYR A 245 -0.63 3.64 9.16
N LEU A 246 0.51 3.26 9.73
CA LEU A 246 0.85 1.89 10.08
C LEU A 246 0.79 1.68 11.60
N GLU A 247 -0.21 0.95 12.06
CA GLU A 247 -0.26 0.31 13.39
C GLU A 247 -0.02 -1.21 13.29
N THR A 248 0.58 -1.63 12.18
CA THR A 248 0.79 -3.02 11.81
C THR A 248 2.17 -3.56 12.19
N ASN A 249 2.31 -4.88 12.16
CA ASN A 249 3.57 -5.58 12.35
C ASN A 249 3.90 -6.54 11.20
N ASN A 250 5.19 -6.74 10.92
CA ASN A 250 5.69 -7.66 9.87
C ASN A 250 5.15 -7.36 8.47
N SER A 251 4.80 -6.12 8.19
CA SER A 251 4.25 -5.68 6.90
C SER A 251 5.34 -5.16 5.97
N VAL A 252 5.06 -5.19 4.67
CA VAL A 252 5.95 -4.67 3.62
C VAL A 252 5.25 -3.50 2.94
N VAL A 253 5.94 -2.37 2.88
CA VAL A 253 5.50 -1.18 2.15
C VAL A 253 6.53 -0.90 1.06
N ARG A 254 6.17 -1.05 -0.21
CA ARG A 254 7.14 -0.92 -1.29
C ARG A 254 6.63 -0.32 -2.58
N ASN A 255 7.49 0.34 -3.35
CA ASN A 255 7.17 0.88 -4.67
C ASN A 255 5.94 1.82 -4.68
N ASN A 256 5.61 2.46 -3.56
CA ASN A 256 4.53 3.44 -3.51
C ASN A 256 5.08 4.84 -3.77
N VAL A 257 4.27 5.68 -4.42
CA VAL A 257 4.45 7.14 -4.45
C VAL A 257 3.57 7.73 -3.36
N VAL A 258 4.18 8.29 -2.33
CA VAL A 258 3.49 8.83 -1.15
C VAL A 258 3.86 10.30 -0.99
N SER A 259 3.09 11.16 -1.64
CA SER A 259 3.47 12.55 -1.93
C SER A 259 2.26 13.47 -1.80
N GLY A 260 2.50 14.75 -1.58
CA GLY A 260 1.45 15.77 -1.54
C GLY A 260 0.39 15.61 -0.44
N ASN A 261 0.67 14.87 0.64
CA ASN A 261 -0.24 14.74 1.80
C ASN A 261 -0.10 15.94 2.75
N ASN A 262 -1.17 16.31 3.48
CA ASN A 262 -1.16 17.49 4.37
C ASN A 262 -0.20 17.34 5.56
N GLU A 263 -0.05 16.12 6.07
CA GLU A 263 0.78 15.78 7.23
C GLU A 263 1.97 14.91 6.80
N TYR A 264 2.01 13.64 7.23
CA TYR A 264 3.09 12.72 6.91
C TYR A 264 2.78 11.91 5.65
N GLY A 265 3.83 11.55 4.91
CA GLY A 265 3.71 10.51 3.88
C GLY A 265 3.35 9.18 4.54
N ILE A 266 4.25 8.68 5.40
CA ILE A 266 4.09 7.43 6.14
C ILE A 266 4.28 7.69 7.63
N LEU A 267 3.27 7.39 8.44
CA LEU A 267 3.33 7.44 9.90
C LEU A 267 3.33 6.03 10.48
N LEU A 268 4.27 5.71 11.35
CA LEU A 268 4.28 4.47 12.12
C LEU A 268 3.76 4.75 13.53
N GLY A 269 2.66 4.12 13.93
CA GLY A 269 2.12 4.20 15.29
C GLY A 269 3.05 3.51 16.31
N GLY A 270 2.85 3.81 17.60
CA GLY A 270 3.72 3.30 18.67
C GLY A 270 3.74 1.77 18.80
N GLY A 271 2.74 1.08 18.26
CA GLY A 271 2.67 -0.37 18.19
C GLY A 271 3.43 -1.00 17.02
N ALA A 272 3.88 -0.23 16.03
CA ALA A 272 4.35 -0.73 14.74
C ALA A 272 5.77 -1.31 14.79
N ARG A 273 5.93 -2.58 14.38
CA ARG A 273 7.19 -3.30 14.51
C ARG A 273 7.50 -4.19 13.31
N LYS A 274 8.79 -4.37 13.04
CA LYS A 274 9.28 -5.31 12.02
C LYS A 274 8.70 -5.06 10.63
N ASN A 275 8.26 -3.83 10.36
CA ASN A 275 7.81 -3.45 9.03
C ASN A 275 9.02 -3.15 8.15
N THR A 276 8.91 -3.49 6.86
CA THR A 276 9.98 -3.29 5.87
C THR A 276 9.51 -2.30 4.81
N PHE A 277 10.32 -1.27 4.57
CA PHE A 277 10.10 -0.24 3.55
C PHE A 277 11.10 -0.44 2.41
N ILE A 278 10.63 -0.53 1.16
CA ILE A 278 11.49 -0.80 0.00
C ILE A 278 11.09 0.15 -1.14
N GLN A 279 12.01 0.97 -1.65
CA GLN A 279 11.81 1.74 -2.89
C GLN A 279 10.50 2.57 -2.91
N ASN A 280 10.09 3.13 -1.77
CA ASN A 280 8.98 4.08 -1.77
C ASN A 280 9.51 5.45 -2.19
N ASN A 281 8.82 6.07 -3.15
CA ASN A 281 9.03 7.45 -3.54
C ASN A 281 8.19 8.35 -2.61
N ILE A 282 8.82 9.23 -1.84
CA ILE A 282 8.13 10.00 -0.81
C ILE A 282 8.43 11.49 -0.99
N GLY A 283 7.41 12.26 -1.37
CA GLY A 283 7.52 13.71 -1.53
C GLY A 283 7.96 14.18 -2.91
N ALA A 284 7.92 13.33 -3.94
CA ALA A 284 8.15 13.69 -5.35
C ALA A 284 7.05 13.09 -6.27
N ASP A 285 7.00 13.58 -7.51
CA ASP A 285 6.20 12.98 -8.58
C ASP A 285 6.67 11.54 -8.89
N PRO A 286 5.85 10.69 -9.57
CA PRO A 286 6.22 9.30 -9.80
C PRO A 286 7.53 9.06 -10.54
N THR A 287 7.97 10.03 -11.34
CA THR A 287 9.23 10.01 -12.10
C THR A 287 10.44 10.51 -11.30
N ILE A 288 10.25 10.97 -10.06
CA ILE A 288 11.30 11.53 -9.18
C ILE A 288 12.03 12.71 -9.85
N THR A 289 11.27 13.52 -10.59
CA THR A 289 11.76 14.69 -11.33
C THR A 289 11.27 16.00 -10.74
N SER A 290 10.12 16.00 -10.06
CA SER A 290 9.52 17.19 -9.47
C SER A 290 9.19 16.96 -8.00
N ALA A 291 9.48 17.96 -7.16
CA ALA A 291 9.10 17.91 -5.76
C ALA A 291 7.57 18.02 -5.62
N LEU A 292 7.00 17.13 -4.83
CA LEU A 292 5.60 17.13 -4.42
C LEU A 292 5.52 16.78 -2.92
N PRO A 293 6.08 17.66 -2.06
CA PRO A 293 6.39 17.33 -0.67
C PRO A 293 5.14 17.05 0.17
N ASN A 294 5.29 16.19 1.18
CA ASN A 294 4.31 16.06 2.26
C ASN A 294 4.48 17.24 3.24
N GLY A 295 3.39 17.69 3.87
CA GLY A 295 3.40 18.93 4.64
C GLY A 295 4.23 18.89 5.92
N PHE A 296 4.33 17.75 6.60
CA PHE A 296 5.14 17.61 7.84
C PHE A 296 6.44 16.87 7.58
N GLY A 297 6.39 15.68 6.99
CA GLY A 297 7.58 14.86 6.74
C GLY A 297 7.30 13.61 5.92
N GLY A 298 8.36 12.98 5.43
CA GLY A 298 8.26 11.76 4.63
C GLY A 298 7.81 10.54 5.43
N ILE A 299 8.67 10.07 6.35
CA ILE A 299 8.38 8.95 7.26
C ILE A 299 8.53 9.42 8.70
N ALA A 300 7.52 9.18 9.54
CA ALA A 300 7.53 9.50 10.96
C ALA A 300 7.37 8.26 11.83
N LEU A 301 8.07 8.24 12.97
CA LEU A 301 8.06 7.15 13.95
C LEU A 301 7.37 7.61 15.24
N GLY A 302 6.24 6.98 15.57
CA GLY A 302 5.56 7.13 16.84
C GLY A 302 6.34 6.50 17.99
N SER A 303 6.19 7.07 19.19
CA SER A 303 6.86 6.58 20.39
C SER A 303 6.53 5.09 20.63
N GLY A 304 7.55 4.23 20.61
CA GLY A 304 7.41 2.78 20.80
C GLY A 304 7.53 1.94 19.52
N ALA A 305 7.44 2.56 18.33
CA ALA A 305 7.70 1.90 17.06
C ALA A 305 9.14 1.36 17.06
N LYS A 306 9.33 0.06 16.74
CA LYS A 306 10.65 -0.56 16.89
C LYS A 306 10.92 -1.67 15.88
N LYS A 307 12.20 -1.86 15.54
CA LYS A 307 12.68 -2.89 14.60
C LYS A 307 12.09 -2.76 13.19
N ASN A 308 11.69 -1.56 12.80
CA ASN A 308 11.28 -1.26 11.42
C ASN A 308 12.55 -1.03 10.58
N GLN A 309 12.54 -1.43 9.31
CA GLN A 309 13.71 -1.44 8.45
C GLN A 309 13.38 -0.80 7.10
N GLU A 310 14.23 0.12 6.66
CA GLU A 310 14.28 0.50 5.25
C GLU A 310 15.32 -0.40 4.56
N ARG A 311 14.96 -0.96 3.41
CA ARG A 311 15.89 -1.68 2.53
C ARG A 311 15.95 -0.95 1.20
N GLY A 312 17.09 -0.37 0.90
CA GLY A 312 17.45 -0.05 -0.47
C GLY A 312 18.11 -1.27 -1.10
N GLU A 313 17.78 -1.58 -2.35
CA GLU A 313 18.80 -2.17 -3.21
C GLU A 313 19.80 -1.06 -3.49
N HIS A 314 20.83 -0.98 -2.66
CA HIS A 314 22.02 -0.24 -3.00
C HIS A 314 22.81 -1.14 -3.95
N PRO A 315 23.05 -0.76 -5.23
CA PRO A 315 24.22 -1.29 -5.91
C PRO A 315 25.42 -1.07 -4.97
N PRO A 316 26.39 -2.01 -4.87
CA PRO A 316 27.48 -1.86 -3.92
C PRO A 316 28.12 -0.48 -4.07
N ALA A 317 28.07 0.31 -3.00
CA ALA A 317 28.52 1.69 -2.98
C ALA A 317 29.99 1.76 -3.44
N ASP A 318 30.26 2.52 -4.51
CA ASP A 318 31.58 3.11 -4.69
C ASP A 318 31.79 4.10 -3.53
N SER A 319 32.85 3.90 -2.77
CA SER A 319 33.13 4.52 -1.47
C SER A 319 33.47 6.02 -1.54
N ARG A 320 33.01 6.74 -2.56
CA ARG A 320 33.39 8.14 -2.84
C ARG A 320 32.28 9.18 -2.78
N GLN A 321 31.01 8.82 -2.57
CA GLN A 321 29.90 9.80 -2.57
C GLN A 321 29.42 10.26 -1.18
N HIS A 322 30.04 9.82 -0.07
CA HIS A 322 29.70 10.27 1.28
C HIS A 322 30.34 11.62 1.70
N GLN A 323 30.54 12.53 0.74
CA GLN A 323 30.95 13.92 1.01
C GLN A 323 30.10 14.88 0.19
N HIS A 324 28.84 15.07 0.61
CA HIS A 324 28.17 16.39 0.61
C HIS A 324 26.70 16.24 1.00
N CYS A 325 26.38 16.59 2.25
CA CYS A 325 25.13 17.24 2.64
C CYS A 325 25.35 17.80 4.07
N ALA A 326 26.21 18.82 4.19
CA ALA A 326 26.44 19.56 5.42
C ALA A 326 25.55 20.84 5.52
N GLU A 327 24.57 20.98 4.63
CA GLU A 327 23.72 22.18 4.53
C GLU A 327 22.31 22.02 5.12
N CYS A 328 21.85 20.80 5.41
CA CYS A 328 20.51 20.59 5.98
C CYS A 328 20.37 21.01 7.47
N ASP A 329 21.48 21.23 8.19
CA ASP A 329 21.45 21.54 9.63
C ASP A 329 21.32 23.04 9.98
N ARG A 330 21.11 23.93 9.00
CA ARG A 330 21.10 25.39 9.24
C ARG A 330 19.81 26.13 8.87
N ASP A 331 18.68 25.45 8.71
CA ASP A 331 17.41 26.15 8.46
C ASP A 331 16.60 26.37 9.76
N ALA A 332 16.71 27.58 10.30
CA ALA A 332 15.93 28.03 11.47
C ALA A 332 14.40 28.01 11.21
N GLY A 333 13.96 27.97 9.95
CA GLY A 333 12.56 27.78 9.57
C GLY A 333 12.01 26.42 9.98
N PHE A 334 12.83 25.37 9.89
CA PHE A 334 12.44 24.00 10.22
C PHE A 334 12.17 23.82 11.73
N LEU A 335 13.00 24.42 12.59
CA LEU A 335 12.82 24.35 14.05
C LEU A 335 11.57 25.11 14.51
N ARG A 336 11.25 26.23 13.84
CA ARG A 336 10.04 27.02 14.13
C ARG A 336 8.76 26.30 13.73
N GLN A 337 8.79 25.59 12.59
CA GLN A 337 7.72 24.68 12.18
C GLN A 337 7.53 23.58 13.22
N LEU A 338 8.60 22.93 13.68
CA LEU A 338 8.54 21.86 14.69
C LEU A 338 7.92 22.30 16.03
N GLN A 339 8.17 23.55 16.45
CA GLN A 339 7.59 24.12 17.67
C GLN A 339 6.08 24.38 17.52
N LEU A 340 5.65 24.94 16.39
CA LEU A 340 4.23 25.14 16.09
C LEU A 340 3.47 23.80 15.97
N GLN A 341 4.13 22.76 15.46
CA GLN A 341 3.60 21.39 15.40
C GLN A 341 3.37 20.78 16.78
N ARG A 342 4.31 20.97 17.72
CA ARG A 342 4.14 20.52 19.13
C ARG A 342 2.97 21.20 19.84
N GLU A 343 2.72 22.48 19.55
CA GLU A 343 1.61 23.21 20.14
C GLU A 343 0.24 22.79 19.57
N ARG A 344 0.17 22.48 18.26
CA ARG A 344 -1.05 21.95 17.63
C ARG A 344 -1.37 20.54 18.15
N PHE A 345 -0.37 19.69 18.34
CA PHE A 345 -0.53 18.36 18.93
C PHE A 345 -1.07 18.43 20.37
N ARG A 346 -0.54 19.35 21.19
CA ARG A 346 -1.05 19.59 22.57
C ARG A 346 -2.49 20.07 22.59
N ARG A 347 -2.91 20.90 21.63
CA ARG A 347 -4.29 21.40 21.56
C ARG A 347 -5.30 20.34 21.09
N ARG A 348 -4.90 19.38 20.23
CA ARG A 348 -5.75 18.25 19.80
C ARG A 348 -5.85 17.14 20.86
N ALA A 349 -4.79 16.89 21.64
CA ALA A 349 -4.83 15.92 22.74
C ALA A 349 -5.78 16.31 23.89
N VAL A 350 -6.11 17.60 24.04
CA VAL A 350 -7.05 18.09 25.07
C VAL A 350 -8.52 17.87 24.68
N LEU A 351 -8.81 17.51 23.43
CA LEU A 351 -10.17 17.23 22.94
C LEU A 351 -10.60 15.76 23.09
N PHE A 352 -9.70 14.85 23.50
CA PHE A 352 -10.03 13.46 23.80
C PHE A 352 -9.65 13.16 25.26
N GLY A 353 -10.69 12.83 26.03
CA GLY A 353 -10.68 12.78 27.49
C GLY A 353 -9.72 11.77 28.13
N GLU A 354 -9.49 12.06 29.41
CA GLU A 354 -8.67 11.40 30.41
C GLU A 354 -8.80 9.87 30.45
N HIS A 355 -7.67 9.18 30.34
CA HIS A 355 -7.33 8.10 31.26
C HIS A 355 -5.81 7.88 31.30
N ASP A 356 -5.29 7.69 32.51
CA ASP A 356 -3.95 7.19 32.89
C ASP A 356 -2.79 8.19 32.92
N ARG A 357 -2.76 8.96 34.02
CA ARG A 357 -1.66 9.86 34.41
C ARG A 357 -0.63 9.25 35.38
N ASP A 358 -0.53 7.92 35.51
CA ASP A 358 0.34 7.29 36.51
C ASP A 358 1.59 6.55 35.98
N ASP A 359 1.74 6.38 34.67
CA ASP A 359 2.83 5.55 34.12
C ASP A 359 4.09 6.33 33.67
N GLU A 360 4.03 7.66 33.65
CA GLU A 360 5.10 8.50 33.08
C GLU A 360 6.28 8.75 34.05
N ARG A 361 6.15 8.37 35.34
CA ARG A 361 7.23 8.52 36.34
C ARG A 361 8.18 7.32 36.49
N LYS A 362 7.96 6.19 35.80
CA LYS A 362 8.74 4.94 36.04
C LYS A 362 9.67 4.46 34.92
N ARG A 363 9.91 5.23 33.86
CA ARG A 363 10.74 4.78 32.70
C ARG A 363 11.98 5.63 32.40
N GLN A 364 12.60 6.24 33.41
CA GLN A 364 14.02 6.63 33.30
C GLN A 364 14.89 5.39 33.53
N ASN A 365 15.17 4.63 32.46
CA ASN A 365 16.29 3.69 32.47
C ASN A 365 16.93 3.55 31.07
N ARG A 366 18.16 4.08 31.01
CA ARG A 366 19.24 3.95 30.01
C ARG A 366 18.95 3.18 28.71
N VAL A 367 19.04 3.88 27.58
CA VAL A 367 19.49 3.30 26.31
C VAL A 367 20.77 4.02 25.89
N ARG A 368 21.84 3.22 25.75
CA ARG A 368 23.17 3.60 25.27
C ARG A 368 23.07 3.85 23.76
N LEU A 369 23.18 5.10 23.33
CA LEU A 369 23.51 5.42 21.94
C LEU A 369 25.00 5.19 21.77
N ASP A 370 25.42 4.01 21.30
CA ASP A 370 26.79 3.82 20.84
C ASP A 370 26.95 4.57 19.51
N PHE A 371 27.24 5.86 19.61
CA PHE A 371 28.02 6.56 18.60
C PHE A 371 29.48 6.19 18.83
N THR A 372 29.93 5.06 18.29
CA THR A 372 31.36 4.85 18.14
C THR A 372 31.86 5.85 17.11
N GLN A 373 32.55 6.88 17.60
CA GLN A 373 33.33 7.78 16.77
C GLN A 373 34.26 6.96 15.87
N PRO A 374 34.41 7.29 14.58
CA PRO A 374 35.39 6.61 13.74
C PRO A 374 36.79 6.91 14.30
N VAL A 375 37.44 5.87 14.83
CA VAL A 375 38.87 5.89 15.10
C VAL A 375 39.58 5.86 13.74
N PHE A 376 40.03 7.02 13.29
CA PHE A 376 40.91 7.11 12.12
C PHE A 376 42.25 6.42 12.43
N PRO A 377 42.73 5.46 11.61
CA PRO A 377 44.11 5.04 11.70
C PRO A 377 45.01 6.22 11.28
N ARG A 378 45.93 6.63 12.15
CA ARG A 378 46.99 7.59 11.83
C ARG A 378 47.79 7.02 10.66
N SER A 379 47.65 7.62 9.48
CA SER A 379 48.57 7.40 8.36
C SER A 379 49.96 7.88 8.79
N VAL A 380 50.87 6.95 8.99
CA VAL A 380 52.29 7.23 9.14
C VAL A 380 52.80 7.80 7.82
N TYR A 381 53.05 9.11 7.78
CA TYR A 381 53.86 9.73 6.75
C TYR A 381 55.28 9.17 6.85
N HIS A 382 55.68 8.29 5.93
CA HIS A 382 57.08 7.94 5.74
C HIS A 382 57.81 9.14 5.14
N ARG A 383 58.47 9.91 6.00
CA ARG A 383 59.54 10.83 5.58
C ARG A 383 60.76 9.98 5.23
N HIS A 384 61.06 9.84 3.94
CA HIS A 384 62.38 9.42 3.50
C HIS A 384 63.41 10.44 4.01
N ARG A 385 64.19 10.07 5.02
CA ARG A 385 65.47 10.73 5.34
C ARG A 385 66.58 9.84 4.80
N ASN A 386 67.24 10.32 3.76
CA ASN A 386 68.58 9.89 3.38
C ASN A 386 69.50 10.03 4.61
N ARG A 387 70.17 8.94 4.97
CA ARG A 387 71.42 9.00 5.73
C ARG A 387 72.45 8.19 4.97
N GLU A 388 73.34 8.96 4.35
CA GLU A 388 74.66 8.54 3.93
C GLU A 388 75.35 7.77 5.05
N LYS A 389 75.93 6.62 4.70
CA LYS A 389 77.08 6.04 5.38
C LYS A 389 78.20 6.06 4.38
N GLU A 390 79.05 7.08 4.47
CA GLU A 390 80.42 7.02 3.96
C GLU A 390 81.32 6.39 5.03
N HIS A 391 82.17 5.46 4.61
CA HIS A 391 83.61 5.30 4.88
C HIS A 391 83.97 3.80 4.85
N VAL A 392 85.01 3.27 4.22
CA VAL A 392 86.10 3.68 3.30
C VAL A 392 86.68 2.32 2.81
N GLY A 393 87.18 2.19 1.58
CA GLY A 393 88.14 1.12 1.29
C GLY A 393 88.29 0.66 -0.16
N ILE A 394 89.41 1.10 -0.74
CA ILE A 394 90.14 0.64 -1.96
C ILE A 394 89.65 1.18 -3.30
#